data_AF-A0A946YLC1-F1
#
_entry.id   AF-A0A946YLC1-F1
#
_cell.length_a   1.000
_cell.length_b   1.000
_cell.length_c   1.000
_cell.angle_alpha   90.00
_cell.angle_beta   90.00
_cell.angle_gamma   90.00
#
_symmetry.space_group_name_H-M   'P 1'
#
loop_
_entity.id
_entity.type
_entity.pdbx_description
1 polymer ?
#
loop_
_entity_poly.entity_id
_entity_poly.type
_entity_poly.pdbx_seq_one_letter_code
_entity_poly.pdbx_strand_id
1 'polypeptide(L)'
;MKNPVKALFTGILLLAIGLSGVSSAQTDARLNRLIELFENDQPAFGLLSFDYSLNNARSMASSGLDFILIDMEHAPFDVERLRQFLLGMTNKRSILAKGNLQPDVVPFVRIPAAGGSEELIAQAKQVLDVGVYGIMFPAIHNREQAELAVRATRYPQYNDAPDYEPEGLRGRNPSNAAWYWG
;
A
#
# COMPACT_ATOMS: atom_id res chain seq x y z
N MET A 1 70.19 -36.39 -31.42
CA MET A 1 69.70 -35.96 -30.09
C MET A 1 68.82 -34.74 -30.31
N LYS A 2 67.50 -34.89 -30.19
CA LYS A 2 66.49 -33.87 -30.55
C LYS A 2 66.03 -33.14 -29.29
N ASN A 3 66.16 -31.81 -29.26
CA ASN A 3 65.63 -30.94 -28.21
C ASN A 3 64.11 -30.79 -28.38
N PRO A 4 63.29 -30.90 -27.32
CA PRO A 4 61.89 -30.51 -27.40
C PRO A 4 61.73 -29.04 -27.00
N VAL A 5 61.07 -28.30 -27.89
CA VAL A 5 60.56 -26.94 -27.69
C VAL A 5 59.43 -26.99 -26.67
N LYS A 6 59.51 -26.20 -25.59
CA LYS A 6 58.41 -26.03 -24.62
C LYS A 6 57.35 -25.14 -25.25
N ALA A 7 56.15 -25.67 -25.48
CA ALA A 7 54.98 -24.89 -25.86
C ALA A 7 54.50 -24.05 -24.66
N LEU A 8 54.48 -22.73 -24.83
CA LEU A 8 53.93 -21.78 -23.88
C LEU A 8 52.40 -21.75 -24.07
N PHE A 9 51.64 -22.36 -23.16
CA PHE A 9 50.18 -22.24 -23.16
C PHE A 9 49.78 -20.92 -22.51
N THR A 10 49.43 -19.94 -23.32
CA THR A 10 48.81 -18.68 -22.88
C THR A 10 47.34 -18.96 -22.53
N GLY A 11 47.06 -19.19 -21.25
CA GLY A 11 45.69 -19.33 -20.75
C GLY A 11 44.99 -17.97 -20.72
N ILE A 12 43.97 -17.78 -21.55
CA ILE A 12 43.06 -16.64 -21.47
C ILE A 12 42.17 -16.84 -20.24
N LEU A 13 42.34 -16.00 -19.22
CA LEU A 13 41.45 -15.95 -18.06
C LEU A 13 40.18 -15.19 -18.48
N LEU A 14 39.14 -15.94 -18.87
CA LEU A 14 37.79 -15.39 -19.05
C LEU A 14 37.21 -15.05 -17.68
N LEU A 15 37.24 -13.76 -17.33
CA LEU A 15 36.55 -13.21 -16.17
C LEU A 15 35.05 -13.27 -16.47
N ALA A 16 34.36 -14.30 -15.96
CA ALA A 16 32.92 -14.37 -15.98
C ALA A 16 32.37 -13.25 -15.08
N ILE A 17 31.93 -12.14 -15.69
CA ILE A 17 31.10 -11.15 -15.01
C ILE A 17 29.80 -11.85 -14.70
N GLY A 18 29.64 -12.30 -13.45
CA GLY A 18 28.37 -12.76 -12.94
C GLY A 18 27.37 -11.61 -13.07
N LEU A 19 26.47 -11.70 -14.04
CA LEU A 19 25.18 -11.02 -13.98
C LEU A 19 24.44 -11.65 -12.81
N SER A 20 24.73 -11.17 -11.60
CA SER A 20 23.81 -11.31 -10.48
C SER A 20 22.56 -10.55 -10.89
N GLY A 21 21.62 -11.27 -11.48
CA GLY A 21 20.27 -10.79 -11.68
C GLY A 21 19.82 -10.20 -10.36
N VAL A 22 19.35 -8.96 -10.40
CA VAL A 22 18.63 -8.36 -9.29
C VAL A 22 17.36 -9.18 -9.15
N SER A 23 17.45 -10.30 -8.44
CA SER A 23 16.26 -10.98 -7.95
C SER A 23 15.69 -10.00 -6.94
N SER A 24 14.64 -9.28 -7.34
CA SER A 24 13.83 -8.57 -6.38
C SER A 24 13.24 -9.65 -5.47
N ALA A 25 13.90 -9.89 -4.34
CA ALA A 25 13.27 -10.56 -3.22
C ALA A 25 12.12 -9.63 -2.79
N GLN A 26 10.97 -9.81 -3.43
CA GLN A 26 9.73 -9.30 -2.88
C GLN A 26 9.61 -10.00 -1.54
N THR A 27 9.88 -9.25 -0.48
CA THR A 27 9.77 -9.72 0.89
C THR A 27 8.34 -10.20 1.09
N ASP A 28 8.13 -11.30 1.83
CA ASP A 28 6.80 -11.79 2.26
C ASP A 28 5.99 -10.76 3.08
N ALA A 29 6.53 -9.55 3.28
CA ALA A 29 5.92 -8.47 4.02
C ALA A 29 4.65 -7.96 3.32
N ARG A 30 3.56 -7.85 4.09
CA ARG A 30 2.31 -7.23 3.63
C ARG A 30 2.58 -5.78 3.26
N LEU A 31 2.13 -5.31 2.10
CA LEU A 31 2.28 -3.89 1.74
C LEU A 31 1.59 -2.97 2.76
N ASN A 32 0.45 -3.39 3.30
CA ASN A 32 -0.15 -2.76 4.47
C ASN A 32 0.41 -3.42 5.75
N ARG A 33 1.39 -2.77 6.40
CA ARG A 33 2.00 -3.28 7.63
C ARG A 33 1.01 -3.51 8.77
N LEU A 34 -0.12 -2.81 8.81
CA LEU A 34 -1.11 -3.03 9.87
C LEU A 34 -1.73 -4.43 9.79
N ILE A 35 -1.88 -4.98 8.60
CA ILE A 35 -2.37 -6.36 8.43
C ILE A 35 -1.40 -7.32 9.10
N GLU A 36 -0.10 -7.15 8.85
CA GLU A 36 0.95 -7.96 9.47
C GLU A 36 0.96 -7.81 11.01
N LEU A 37 0.82 -6.60 11.54
CA LEU A 37 0.74 -6.39 12.98
C LEU A 37 -0.46 -7.13 13.59
N PHE A 38 -1.64 -7.02 12.97
CA PHE A 38 -2.87 -7.66 13.46
C PHE A 38 -2.85 -9.18 13.30
N GLU A 39 -2.27 -9.72 12.22
CA GLU A 39 -2.06 -11.16 12.04
C GLU A 39 -1.14 -11.77 13.12
N ASN A 40 -0.30 -10.93 13.75
CA ASN A 40 0.62 -11.33 14.82
C ASN A 40 0.17 -10.87 16.22
N ASP A 41 -1.10 -10.49 16.39
CA ASP A 41 -1.67 -10.00 17.66
C ASP A 41 -0.89 -8.81 18.28
N GLN A 42 -0.27 -7.97 17.43
CA GLN A 42 0.48 -6.81 17.86
C GLN A 42 -0.37 -5.54 17.83
N PRO A 43 -0.21 -4.63 18.81
CA PRO A 43 -0.88 -3.34 18.77
C PRO A 43 -0.30 -2.45 17.66
N ALA A 44 -1.13 -1.57 17.12
CA ALA A 44 -0.73 -0.52 16.20
C ALA A 44 -1.05 0.85 16.81
N PHE A 45 -0.09 1.78 16.74
CA PHE A 45 -0.21 3.13 17.26
C PHE A 45 -0.28 4.14 16.12
N GLY A 46 -1.30 5.00 16.15
CA GLY A 46 -1.51 5.98 15.09
C GLY A 46 -2.16 7.26 15.58
N LEU A 47 -2.34 8.18 14.65
CA LEU A 47 -2.88 9.51 14.90
C LEU A 47 -4.10 9.77 14.01
N LEU A 48 -5.16 10.34 14.59
CA LEU A 48 -6.25 10.97 13.85
C LEU A 48 -5.83 12.40 13.47
N SER A 49 -5.90 12.74 12.19
CA SER A 49 -5.50 14.06 11.69
C SER A 49 -6.57 14.70 10.81
N PHE A 50 -6.77 15.99 11.02
CA PHE A 50 -7.63 16.86 10.20
C PHE A 50 -6.80 17.72 9.23
N ASP A 51 -5.47 17.62 9.28
CA ASP A 51 -4.56 18.42 8.45
C ASP A 51 -4.06 17.64 7.24
N TYR A 52 -4.49 18.08 6.06
CA TYR A 52 -4.13 17.50 4.77
C TYR A 52 -2.92 18.22 4.14
N SER A 53 -2.20 19.06 4.89
CA SER A 53 -1.06 19.80 4.38
C SER A 53 0.10 18.87 4.00
N LEU A 54 0.87 19.26 2.99
CA LEU A 54 2.11 18.57 2.64
C LEU A 54 3.15 18.61 3.77
N ASN A 55 3.09 19.63 4.64
CA ASN A 55 3.94 19.71 5.83
C ASN A 55 3.58 18.59 6.83
N ASN A 56 2.28 18.35 7.06
CA ASN A 56 1.83 17.24 7.89
C ASN A 56 2.20 15.90 7.23
N ALA A 57 1.93 15.72 5.93
CA ALA A 57 2.28 14.51 5.19
C ALA A 57 3.77 14.15 5.36
N ARG A 58 4.66 15.11 5.10
CA ARG A 58 6.11 14.90 5.25
C ARG A 58 6.52 14.57 6.68
N SER A 59 5.93 15.23 7.68
CA SER A 59 6.25 15.00 9.09
C SER A 59 5.78 13.61 9.54
N MET A 60 4.57 13.24 9.13
CA MET A 60 3.94 11.98 9.50
C MET A 60 4.63 10.78 8.86
N ALA A 61 5.06 10.89 7.60
CA ALA A 61 5.79 9.84 6.88
C ALA A 61 7.08 9.37 7.57
N SER A 62 7.60 10.12 8.55
CA SER A 62 8.82 9.75 9.31
C SER A 62 8.60 9.85 10.83
N SER A 63 7.35 9.82 11.28
CA SER A 63 6.98 10.03 12.69
C SER A 63 7.31 8.83 13.60
N GLY A 64 7.49 7.64 13.03
CA GLY A 64 7.63 6.40 13.79
C GLY A 64 6.31 5.79 14.28
N LEU A 65 5.16 6.37 13.91
CA LEU A 65 3.84 5.77 14.10
C LEU A 65 3.59 4.64 13.09
N ASP A 66 2.68 3.73 13.40
CA ASP A 66 2.30 2.65 12.49
C ASP A 66 1.34 3.14 11.40
N PHE A 67 0.47 4.10 11.73
CA PHE A 67 -0.50 4.64 10.79
C PHE A 67 -0.91 6.09 11.08
N ILE A 68 -1.51 6.71 10.05
CA ILE A 68 -2.26 7.96 10.17
C ILE A 68 -3.66 7.77 9.61
N LEU A 69 -4.65 8.26 10.32
CA LEU A 69 -6.04 8.29 9.89
C LEU A 69 -6.42 9.72 9.52
N ILE A 70 -6.64 9.97 8.23
CA ILE A 70 -7.07 11.27 7.72
C ILE A 70 -8.59 11.37 7.86
N ASP A 71 -9.05 12.39 8.58
CA ASP A 71 -10.45 12.58 8.89
C ASP A 71 -11.20 13.35 7.80
N MET A 72 -12.04 12.67 7.02
CA MET A 72 -12.96 13.31 6.08
C MET A 72 -14.42 13.29 6.56
N GLU A 73 -14.72 12.76 7.75
CA GLU A 73 -16.08 12.79 8.33
C GLU A 73 -16.39 14.16 8.94
N HIS A 74 -15.45 14.73 9.70
CA HIS A 74 -15.59 16.05 10.32
C HIS A 74 -14.65 17.10 9.73
N ALA A 75 -13.98 16.77 8.62
CA ALA A 75 -13.34 17.72 7.73
C ALA A 75 -13.95 17.61 6.32
N PRO A 76 -13.63 18.52 5.39
CA PRO A 76 -14.12 18.41 4.01
C PRO A 76 -13.76 17.07 3.38
N PHE A 77 -14.75 16.44 2.74
CA PHE A 77 -14.52 15.27 1.90
C PHE A 77 -13.84 15.68 0.58
N ASP A 78 -12.52 15.89 0.66
CA ASP A 78 -11.67 16.36 -0.44
C ASP A 78 -10.68 15.28 -0.88
N VAL A 79 -11.10 14.50 -1.89
CA VAL A 79 -10.32 13.37 -2.42
C VAL A 79 -9.06 13.82 -3.17
N GLU A 80 -9.08 15.01 -3.78
CA GLU A 80 -7.91 15.53 -4.49
C GLU A 80 -6.83 15.98 -3.50
N ARG A 81 -7.23 16.66 -2.41
CA ARG A 81 -6.30 17.02 -1.35
C ARG A 81 -5.78 15.80 -0.60
N LEU A 82 -6.61 14.77 -0.40
CA LEU A 82 -6.18 13.47 0.10
C LEU A 82 -5.11 12.85 -0.82
N ARG A 83 -5.33 12.84 -2.14
CA ARG A 83 -4.34 12.35 -3.12
C ARG A 83 -3.01 13.08 -2.99
N GLN A 84 -3.03 14.41 -2.86
CA GLN A 84 -1.81 15.20 -2.65
C GLN A 84 -1.12 14.87 -1.33
N PHE A 85 -1.88 14.68 -0.26
CA PHE A 85 -1.36 14.25 1.03
C PHE A 85 -0.65 12.89 0.93
N LEU A 86 -1.28 11.90 0.28
CA LEU A 86 -0.70 10.57 0.06
C LEU A 86 0.63 10.65 -0.70
N LEU A 87 0.72 11.50 -1.72
CA LEU A 87 1.98 11.73 -2.45
C LEU A 87 3.03 12.45 -1.61
N GLY A 88 2.62 13.36 -0.72
CA GLY A 88 3.50 13.99 0.26
C GLY A 88 4.06 13.01 1.30
N MET A 89 3.38 11.88 1.53
CA MET A 89 3.85 10.82 2.42
C MET A 89 4.99 9.97 1.81
N THR A 90 5.28 10.11 0.51
CA THR A 90 6.29 9.29 -0.17
C THR A 90 7.72 9.71 0.20
N ASN A 91 8.39 8.92 1.04
CA ASN A 91 9.79 9.10 1.38
C ASN A 91 10.71 8.21 0.54
N LYS A 92 11.16 8.72 -0.62
CA LYS A 92 12.04 7.99 -1.56
C LYS A 92 13.36 7.51 -0.93
N ARG A 93 13.92 8.26 0.02
CA ARG A 93 15.15 7.87 0.71
C ARG A 93 14.92 6.65 1.60
N SER A 94 13.81 6.64 2.34
CA SER A 94 13.45 5.49 3.18
C SER A 94 13.16 4.26 2.33
N ILE A 95 12.39 4.40 1.24
CA ILE A 95 12.12 3.31 0.29
C ILE A 95 13.42 2.70 -0.25
N LEU A 96 14.36 3.54 -0.71
CA LEU A 96 15.66 3.06 -1.21
C LEU A 96 16.47 2.34 -0.13
N ALA A 97 16.50 2.88 1.10
CA ALA A 97 17.25 2.29 2.20
C ALA A 97 16.63 0.98 2.72
N LYS A 98 15.30 0.92 2.77
CA LYS A 98 14.53 -0.25 3.21
C LYS A 98 14.48 -1.34 2.14
N GLY A 99 14.57 -0.97 0.86
CA GLY A 99 14.55 -1.90 -0.27
C GLY A 99 13.18 -2.49 -0.57
N ASN A 100 12.09 -1.91 -0.05
CA ASN A 100 10.72 -2.33 -0.36
C ASN A 100 9.75 -1.13 -0.38
N LEU A 101 8.54 -1.36 -0.88
CA LEU A 101 7.50 -0.34 -1.11
C LEU A 101 6.52 -0.18 0.06
N GLN A 102 6.63 -0.98 1.12
CA GLN A 102 5.79 -0.83 2.31
C GLN A 102 5.95 0.61 2.84
N PRO A 103 4.89 1.38 3.13
CA PRO A 103 5.05 2.68 3.75
C PRO A 103 5.54 2.53 5.19
N ASP A 104 6.36 3.47 5.68
CA ASP A 104 6.78 3.47 7.09
C ASP A 104 5.62 3.78 8.03
N VAL A 105 4.69 4.63 7.58
CA VAL A 105 3.45 4.99 8.26
C VAL A 105 2.30 4.80 7.28
N VAL A 106 1.37 3.91 7.59
CA VAL A 106 0.29 3.53 6.68
C VAL A 106 -0.83 4.60 6.67
N PRO A 107 -1.20 5.19 5.53
CA PRO A 107 -2.29 6.15 5.47
C PRO A 107 -3.66 5.48 5.29
N PHE A 108 -4.53 5.73 6.26
CA PHE A 108 -5.95 5.39 6.29
C PHE A 108 -6.81 6.66 6.18
N VAL A 109 -8.09 6.47 5.90
CA VAL A 109 -9.06 7.56 5.84
C VAL A 109 -10.34 7.21 6.58
N ARG A 110 -10.94 8.17 7.29
CA ARG A 110 -12.32 8.08 7.77
C ARG A 110 -13.22 8.85 6.82
N ILE A 111 -14.24 8.20 6.26
CA ILE A 111 -15.18 8.81 5.31
C ILE A 111 -16.47 9.27 6.01
N PRO A 112 -17.26 10.21 5.43
CA PRO A 112 -18.54 10.62 5.99
C PRO A 112 -19.60 9.50 6.08
N ALA A 113 -19.80 8.76 4.98
CA ALA A 113 -20.77 7.67 4.85
C ALA A 113 -22.21 7.98 5.36
N ALA A 114 -22.65 9.24 5.34
CA ALA A 114 -23.92 9.66 5.93
C ALA A 114 -25.13 9.51 4.99
N GLY A 115 -24.93 9.47 3.67
CA GLY A 115 -26.02 9.39 2.67
C GLY A 115 -26.47 7.98 2.28
N GLY A 116 -26.23 6.97 3.11
CA GLY A 116 -26.65 5.59 2.85
C GLY A 116 -25.73 4.81 1.90
N SER A 117 -26.21 3.67 1.41
CA SER A 117 -25.36 2.64 0.79
C SER A 117 -24.66 3.09 -0.48
N GLU A 118 -25.34 3.80 -1.39
CA GLU A 118 -24.75 4.24 -2.66
C GLU A 118 -23.64 5.27 -2.44
N GLU A 119 -23.85 6.23 -1.52
CA GLU A 119 -22.86 7.22 -1.16
C GLU A 119 -21.64 6.55 -0.50
N LEU A 120 -21.86 5.61 0.43
CA LEU A 120 -20.79 4.85 1.06
C LEU A 120 -19.93 4.13 0.02
N ILE A 121 -20.55 3.42 -0.94
CA ILE A 121 -19.83 2.71 -2.00
C ILE A 121 -19.05 3.72 -2.88
N ALA A 122 -19.66 4.85 -3.23
CA ALA A 122 -19.02 5.87 -4.05
C ALA A 122 -17.82 6.51 -3.35
N GLN A 123 -17.95 6.88 -2.07
CA GLN A 123 -16.87 7.45 -1.26
C GLN A 123 -15.74 6.44 -1.07
N ALA A 124 -16.07 5.20 -0.72
CA ALA A 124 -15.08 4.13 -0.54
C ALA A 124 -14.27 3.90 -1.83
N LYS A 125 -14.95 3.84 -2.98
CA LYS A 125 -14.30 3.75 -4.28
C LYS A 125 -13.34 4.92 -4.52
N GLN A 126 -13.79 6.15 -4.32
CA GLN A 126 -12.97 7.34 -4.60
C GLN A 126 -11.70 7.40 -3.75
N VAL A 127 -11.80 7.13 -2.44
CA VAL A 127 -10.63 7.17 -1.56
C VAL A 127 -9.66 6.02 -1.82
N LEU A 128 -10.18 4.82 -2.13
CA LEU A 128 -9.33 3.68 -2.50
C LEU A 128 -8.69 3.86 -3.86
N ASP A 129 -9.31 4.58 -4.79
CA ASP A 129 -8.73 4.85 -6.10
C ASP A 129 -7.56 5.85 -6.03
N VAL A 130 -7.50 6.71 -5.01
CA VAL A 130 -6.32 7.57 -4.77
C VAL A 130 -5.22 6.89 -3.94
N GLY A 131 -5.45 5.67 -3.45
CA GLY A 131 -4.41 4.82 -2.88
C GLY A 131 -4.34 4.76 -1.36
N VAL A 132 -5.42 5.08 -0.64
CA VAL A 132 -5.48 4.78 0.80
C VAL A 132 -5.38 3.28 1.05
N TYR A 133 -4.76 2.89 2.17
CA TYR A 133 -4.54 1.48 2.51
C TYR A 133 -5.69 0.86 3.31
N GLY A 134 -6.66 1.68 3.72
CA GLY A 134 -7.90 1.24 4.35
C GLY A 134 -8.81 2.40 4.71
N ILE A 135 -10.02 2.06 5.13
CA ILE A 135 -11.09 3.00 5.44
C ILE A 135 -11.62 2.70 6.84
N MET A 136 -11.78 3.74 7.65
CA MET A 136 -12.63 3.72 8.84
C MET A 136 -14.05 4.15 8.43
N PHE A 137 -15.00 3.24 8.59
CA PHE A 137 -16.42 3.52 8.38
C PHE A 137 -17.05 3.97 9.71
N PRO A 138 -17.65 5.17 9.79
CA PRO A 138 -18.34 5.59 10.99
C PRO A 138 -19.68 4.85 11.17
N ALA A 139 -20.19 4.85 12.40
CA ALA A 139 -21.57 4.46 12.73
C ALA A 139 -22.05 3.09 12.19
N ILE A 140 -21.20 2.05 12.24
CA ILE A 140 -21.60 0.67 11.96
C ILE A 140 -22.32 0.09 13.19
N HIS A 141 -23.60 -0.24 13.04
CA HIS A 141 -24.50 -0.69 14.11
C HIS A 141 -24.97 -2.14 13.97
N ASN A 142 -24.82 -2.76 12.79
CA ASN A 142 -25.27 -4.11 12.54
C ASN A 142 -24.39 -4.86 11.52
N ARG A 143 -24.66 -6.15 11.37
CA ARG A 143 -23.92 -7.07 10.50
C ARG A 143 -24.02 -6.64 9.04
N GLU A 144 -25.19 -6.21 8.59
CA GLU A 144 -25.47 -5.85 7.21
C GLU A 144 -24.65 -4.62 6.79
N GLN A 145 -24.53 -3.64 7.67
CA GLN A 145 -23.68 -2.46 7.48
C GLN A 145 -22.19 -2.82 7.44
N ALA A 146 -21.74 -3.71 8.33
CA ALA A 146 -20.35 -4.19 8.32
C ALA A 146 -20.05 -4.97 7.02
N GLU A 147 -20.96 -5.83 6.58
CA GLU A 147 -20.82 -6.56 5.32
C GLU A 147 -20.79 -5.61 4.12
N LEU A 148 -21.66 -4.59 4.08
CA LEU A 148 -21.64 -3.56 3.04
C LEU A 148 -20.30 -2.82 2.99
N ALA A 149 -19.73 -2.45 4.15
CA ALA A 149 -18.42 -1.82 4.23
C ALA A 149 -17.32 -2.71 3.63
N VAL A 150 -17.32 -4.01 3.96
CA VAL A 150 -16.38 -4.98 3.37
C VAL A 150 -16.59 -5.06 1.86
N ARG A 151 -17.82 -5.25 1.39
CA ARG A 151 -18.14 -5.36 -0.04
C ARG A 151 -17.73 -4.11 -0.82
N ALA A 152 -17.91 -2.92 -0.25
CA ALA A 152 -17.54 -1.65 -0.88
C ALA A 152 -16.02 -1.49 -1.10
N THR A 153 -15.18 -2.23 -0.38
CA THR A 153 -13.71 -2.17 -0.53
C THR A 153 -13.13 -3.25 -1.43
N ARG A 154 -13.93 -4.28 -1.78
CA ARG A 154 -13.51 -5.41 -2.61
C ARG A 154 -13.95 -5.23 -4.07
N TYR A 155 -13.06 -5.54 -5.01
CA TYR A 155 -13.46 -5.73 -6.40
C TYR A 155 -14.34 -6.98 -6.51
N PRO A 156 -15.26 -7.05 -7.51
CA PRO A 156 -15.87 -8.30 -7.90
C PRO A 156 -14.80 -9.36 -8.16
N GLN A 157 -14.89 -10.45 -7.42
CA GLN A 157 -13.96 -11.58 -7.46
C GLN A 157 -14.33 -12.55 -8.59
N TYR A 158 -13.39 -13.41 -8.97
CA TYR A 158 -13.69 -14.53 -9.87
C TYR A 158 -14.54 -15.58 -9.14
N ASN A 159 -15.40 -16.29 -9.87
CA ASN A 159 -16.37 -17.23 -9.30
C ASN A 159 -15.73 -18.37 -8.46
N ASP A 160 -14.45 -18.67 -8.67
CA ASP A 160 -13.68 -19.71 -7.99
C ASP A 160 -12.68 -19.15 -6.95
N ALA A 161 -12.76 -17.85 -6.62
CA ALA A 161 -11.93 -17.25 -5.60
C ALA A 161 -12.15 -17.94 -4.24
N PRO A 162 -11.09 -18.37 -3.53
CA PRO A 162 -11.21 -18.99 -2.20
C PRO A 162 -11.96 -18.10 -1.18
N ASP A 163 -11.91 -16.79 -1.37
CA ASP A 163 -12.56 -15.76 -0.58
C ASP A 163 -13.74 -15.12 -1.34
N TYR A 164 -14.48 -15.84 -2.17
CA TYR A 164 -15.56 -15.27 -2.99
C TYR A 164 -16.58 -14.45 -2.16
N GLU A 165 -17.04 -14.97 -1.04
CA GLU A 165 -18.02 -14.28 -0.18
C GLU A 165 -17.35 -13.33 0.83
N PRO A 166 -17.93 -12.15 1.12
CA PRO A 166 -19.03 -11.53 0.37
C PRO A 166 -18.57 -10.94 -0.97
N GLU A 167 -19.44 -10.96 -1.98
CA GLU A 167 -19.17 -10.39 -3.31
C GLU A 167 -18.85 -8.89 -3.23
N GLY A 168 -17.72 -8.49 -3.82
CA GLY A 168 -17.26 -7.11 -3.89
C GLY A 168 -18.12 -6.21 -4.80
N LEU A 169 -18.28 -4.96 -4.38
CA LEU A 169 -19.07 -3.93 -5.09
C LEU A 169 -18.19 -2.82 -5.69
N ARG A 170 -16.87 -2.83 -5.43
CA ARG A 170 -15.96 -1.80 -5.92
C ARG A 170 -15.78 -1.94 -7.44
N GLY A 171 -16.10 -0.89 -8.19
CA GLY A 171 -15.78 -0.83 -9.61
C GLY A 171 -14.27 -0.92 -9.87
N ARG A 172 -13.85 -1.63 -10.94
CA ARG A 172 -12.43 -1.89 -11.23
C ARG A 172 -11.78 -0.73 -12.00
N ASN A 173 -10.96 0.07 -11.32
CA ASN A 173 -10.00 1.01 -11.93
C ASN A 173 -8.82 1.32 -10.98
N PRO A 174 -7.87 0.39 -10.80
CA PRO A 174 -6.78 0.56 -9.83
C PRO A 174 -5.70 1.58 -10.23
N SER A 175 -5.79 2.22 -11.40
CA SER A 175 -4.67 2.91 -12.05
C SER A 175 -3.89 3.89 -11.15
N ASN A 176 -4.60 4.80 -10.47
CA ASN A 176 -3.97 5.80 -9.60
C ASN A 176 -3.42 5.17 -8.31
N ALA A 177 -4.17 4.26 -7.70
CA ALA A 177 -3.77 3.55 -6.49
C ALA A 177 -2.53 2.67 -6.74
N ALA A 178 -2.52 1.89 -7.82
CA ALA A 178 -1.38 1.09 -8.24
C ALA A 178 -0.15 1.96 -8.53
N TRP A 179 -0.31 3.13 -9.16
CA TRP A 179 0.80 4.05 -9.36
C TRP A 179 1.40 4.56 -8.04
N TYR A 180 0.56 4.76 -7.01
CA TYR A 180 1.01 5.18 -5.69
C TYR A 180 1.68 4.04 -4.90
N TRP A 181 1.09 2.84 -4.96
CA TRP A 181 1.57 1.66 -4.25
C TRP A 181 2.86 1.07 -4.85
N GLY A 182 3.10 1.32 -6.14
CA GLY A 182 4.22 0.77 -6.92
C GLY A 182 3.97 -0.67 -7.38
#